data_AF-A0A6G3RNN6-F1
#
_entry.id   AF-A0A6G3RNN6-F1
#
_cell.length_a   1.000
_cell.length_b   1.000
_cell.length_c   1.000
_cell.angle_alpha   90.00
_cell.angle_beta   90.00
_cell.angle_gamma   90.00
#
_symmetry.space_group_name_H-M   'P 1'
#
loop_
_entity.id
_entity.type
_entity.pdbx_description
1 polymer ?
#
loop_
_entity_poly.entity_id
_entity_poly.type
_entity_poly.pdbx_seq_one_letter_code
_entity_poly.pdbx_strand_id
1 'polypeptide(L)'
;MSQKKGGKPDPAAHEEQPEAILPERLFVAHTKKQLHPKASRAAAAGLICVMGEILDGAYLLRLNADADEAGGKEIQPRQVDDAIRSDNDLRRLLAAWLLERAPATGTEPQPVSSTPDGALGGAIDRIMSALSPDESVTVSASAKSVLAGLLALLIEQLMHAADVLSTRISSNVIHAEDVRAAVQMMLTGELRQLADREISRATA
;
A
#
# COMPACT_ATOMS: atom_id res chain seq x y z
N MET A 1 36.59 7.45 53.44
CA MET A 1 35.18 7.87 53.29
C MET A 1 34.89 8.12 51.81
N SER A 2 33.84 7.44 51.34
CA SER A 2 33.09 7.46 50.07
C SER A 2 33.67 8.11 48.81
N GLN A 3 34.06 7.23 47.88
CA GLN A 3 33.99 7.45 46.43
C GLN A 3 32.52 7.62 46.00
N LYS A 4 32.19 8.71 45.30
CA LYS A 4 30.91 8.84 44.58
C LYS A 4 30.98 8.00 43.31
N LYS A 5 30.17 6.93 43.28
CA LYS A 5 29.93 6.07 42.12
C LYS A 5 29.42 6.89 40.95
N GLY A 6 30.10 6.76 39.81
CA GLY A 6 29.60 7.19 38.51
C GLY A 6 28.27 6.50 38.19
N GLY A 7 27.32 7.29 37.72
CA GLY A 7 26.04 6.81 37.22
C GLY A 7 26.26 5.82 36.08
N LYS A 8 25.49 4.73 36.10
CA LYS A 8 25.31 3.88 34.93
C LYS A 8 24.75 4.74 33.78
N PRO A 9 25.22 4.55 32.53
CA PRO A 9 24.52 5.11 31.39
C PRO A 9 23.15 4.44 31.30
N ASP A 10 22.10 5.26 31.18
CA ASP A 10 20.76 4.81 30.82
C ASP A 10 20.85 3.98 29.53
N PRO A 11 20.31 2.75 29.49
CA PRO A 11 20.21 2.03 28.24
C PRO A 11 19.16 2.74 27.41
N ALA A 12 19.65 3.50 26.42
CA ALA A 12 18.96 3.95 25.22
C ALA A 12 17.43 3.95 25.31
N ALA A 13 16.86 5.15 25.48
CA ALA A 13 15.60 5.45 24.81
C ALA A 13 15.81 5.14 23.32
N HIS A 14 15.49 3.91 22.91
CA HIS A 14 15.14 3.63 21.54
C HIS A 14 13.91 4.50 21.31
N GLU A 15 14.09 5.65 20.64
CA GLU A 15 13.00 6.24 19.89
C GLU A 15 12.51 5.12 18.99
N GLU A 16 11.40 4.48 19.39
CA GLU A 16 10.71 3.51 18.56
C GLU A 16 10.43 4.23 17.25
N GLN A 17 11.22 3.93 16.22
CA GLN A 17 10.94 4.41 14.89
C GLN A 17 9.51 3.98 14.57
N PRO A 18 8.63 4.91 14.17
CA PRO A 18 7.24 4.57 13.91
C PRO A 18 7.18 3.39 12.95
N GLU A 19 6.41 2.38 13.33
CA GLU A 19 6.30 1.16 12.55
C GLU A 19 5.92 1.50 11.11
N ALA A 20 6.66 0.96 10.14
CA ALA A 20 6.39 1.21 8.73
C ALA A 20 4.95 0.81 8.39
N ILE A 21 4.24 1.69 7.65
CA ILE A 21 2.84 1.45 7.24
C ILE A 21 2.73 0.11 6.50
N LEU A 22 3.66 -0.15 5.58
CA LEU A 22 3.82 -1.43 4.90
C LEU A 22 5.20 -2.02 5.25
N PRO A 23 5.28 -3.04 6.13
CA PRO A 23 6.53 -3.62 6.54
C PRO A 23 7.14 -4.52 5.46
N GLU A 24 8.48 -4.60 5.43
CA GLU A 24 9.27 -5.32 4.42
C GLU A 24 8.83 -6.78 4.20
N ARG A 25 8.42 -7.47 5.27
CA ARG A 25 7.92 -8.85 5.22
C ARG A 25 6.77 -9.06 4.23
N LEU A 26 5.96 -8.02 3.98
CA LEU A 26 4.89 -8.08 2.99
C LEU A 26 5.43 -8.22 1.57
N PHE A 27 6.61 -7.68 1.27
CA PHE A 27 7.20 -7.72 -0.07
C PHE A 27 8.05 -8.97 -0.28
N VAL A 28 8.82 -9.36 0.74
CA VAL A 28 9.70 -10.55 0.69
C VAL A 28 8.89 -11.83 0.46
N ALA A 29 7.64 -11.90 0.91
CA ALA A 29 6.76 -13.04 0.67
C ALA A 29 6.48 -13.32 -0.82
N HIS A 30 6.67 -12.34 -1.71
CA HIS A 30 6.35 -12.44 -3.14
C HIS A 30 7.59 -12.58 -4.05
N THR A 31 8.77 -12.81 -3.48
CA THR A 31 9.99 -13.04 -4.26
C THR A 31 10.90 -14.07 -3.61
N LYS A 32 11.68 -14.78 -4.44
CA LYS A 32 12.76 -15.67 -3.98
C LYS A 32 14.10 -14.96 -3.90
N LYS A 33 14.19 -13.72 -4.40
CA LYS A 33 15.40 -12.92 -4.40
C LYS A 33 15.58 -12.16 -3.10
N GLN A 34 16.80 -11.67 -2.87
CA GLN A 34 17.03 -10.74 -1.79
C GLN A 34 16.39 -9.39 -2.14
N LEU A 35 15.73 -8.77 -1.17
CA LEU A 35 15.16 -7.43 -1.33
C LEU A 35 16.07 -6.41 -0.64
N HIS A 36 16.55 -5.42 -1.40
CA HIS A 36 17.33 -4.35 -0.79
C HIS A 36 16.43 -3.47 0.10
N PRO A 37 16.87 -2.98 1.28
CA PRO A 37 16.01 -2.16 2.15
C PRO A 37 15.45 -0.90 1.46
N LYS A 38 16.23 -0.26 0.57
CA LYS A 38 15.73 0.85 -0.26
C LYS A 38 14.61 0.41 -1.22
N ALA A 39 14.65 -0.82 -1.73
CA ALA A 39 13.62 -1.36 -2.61
C ALA A 39 12.31 -1.61 -1.84
N SER A 40 12.40 -2.13 -0.61
CA SER A 40 11.24 -2.25 0.30
C SER A 40 10.59 -0.88 0.57
N ARG A 41 11.41 0.15 0.88
CA ARG A 41 10.89 1.52 1.06
C ARG A 41 10.28 2.11 -0.21
N ALA A 42 10.88 1.84 -1.38
CA ALA A 42 10.32 2.25 -2.67
C ALA A 42 8.95 1.60 -2.92
N ALA A 43 8.83 0.29 -2.69
CA ALA A 43 7.59 -0.44 -2.87
C ALA A 43 6.50 0.09 -1.95
N ALA A 44 6.82 0.28 -0.67
CA ALA A 44 5.92 0.88 0.30
C ALA A 44 5.46 2.27 -0.14
N ALA A 45 6.37 3.16 -0.53
CA ALA A 45 6.04 4.53 -0.94
C ALA A 45 5.11 4.57 -2.16
N GLY A 46 5.42 3.78 -3.20
CA GLY A 46 4.59 3.71 -4.41
C GLY A 46 3.18 3.18 -4.12
N LEU A 47 3.06 2.11 -3.32
CA LEU A 47 1.77 1.52 -2.98
C LEU A 47 0.95 2.39 -2.03
N ILE A 48 1.58 3.03 -1.04
CA ILE A 48 0.91 4.00 -0.15
C ILE A 48 0.37 5.17 -0.95
N CYS A 49 1.13 5.68 -1.94
CA CYS A 49 0.67 6.73 -2.83
C CYS A 49 -0.58 6.30 -3.60
N VAL A 50 -0.56 5.14 -4.26
CA VAL A 50 -1.72 4.64 -5.04
C VAL A 50 -2.94 4.43 -4.13
N MET A 51 -2.76 3.83 -2.95
CA MET A 51 -3.85 3.62 -2.00
C MET A 51 -4.38 4.94 -1.42
N GLY A 52 -3.50 5.94 -1.24
CA GLY A 52 -3.85 7.28 -0.82
C GLY A 52 -4.79 7.96 -1.82
N GLU A 53 -4.48 7.90 -3.11
CA GLU A 53 -5.34 8.48 -4.17
C GLU A 53 -6.72 7.80 -4.23
N ILE A 54 -6.77 6.47 -4.07
CA ILE A 54 -8.05 5.73 -4.01
C ILE A 54 -8.86 6.19 -2.80
N LEU A 55 -8.23 6.27 -1.62
CA LEU A 55 -8.89 6.67 -0.38
C LEU A 55 -9.33 8.13 -0.41
N ASP A 56 -8.53 9.03 -0.97
CA ASP A 56 -8.87 10.45 -1.11
C ASP A 56 -10.09 10.63 -2.04
N GLY A 57 -10.10 9.97 -3.20
CA GLY A 57 -11.26 9.94 -4.07
C GLY A 57 -12.51 9.38 -3.38
N ALA A 58 -12.38 8.28 -2.64
CA ALA A 58 -13.48 7.68 -1.91
C ALA A 58 -13.97 8.57 -0.75
N TYR A 59 -13.06 9.28 -0.08
CA TYR A 59 -13.34 10.26 0.96
C TYR A 59 -14.13 11.44 0.40
N LEU A 60 -13.70 12.02 -0.72
CA LEU A 60 -14.42 13.11 -1.38
C LEU A 60 -15.82 12.68 -1.83
N LEU A 61 -15.96 11.48 -2.39
CA LEU A 61 -17.27 10.92 -2.73
C LEU A 61 -18.13 10.71 -1.47
N ARG A 62 -17.54 10.35 -0.34
CA ARG A 62 -18.28 10.21 0.92
C ARG A 62 -18.76 11.55 1.46
N LEU A 63 -17.92 12.59 1.41
CA LEU A 63 -18.29 13.94 1.84
C LEU A 63 -19.45 14.53 1.02
N ASN A 64 -19.51 14.18 -0.27
CA ASN A 64 -20.55 14.66 -1.18
C ASN A 64 -21.81 13.78 -1.25
N ALA A 65 -21.82 12.64 -0.54
CA ALA A 65 -22.97 11.74 -0.53
C ALA A 65 -24.01 12.17 0.51
N ASP A 66 -25.28 12.21 0.10
CA ASP A 66 -26.40 12.57 0.98
C ASP A 66 -26.43 11.70 2.24
N ALA A 67 -26.73 12.34 3.38
CA ALA A 67 -26.68 11.71 4.70
C ALA A 67 -27.57 10.47 4.83
N ASP A 68 -28.67 10.41 4.06
CA ASP A 68 -29.68 9.36 4.11
C ASP A 68 -29.36 8.14 3.22
N GLU A 69 -28.49 8.25 2.23
CA GLU A 69 -28.17 7.14 1.30
C GLU A 69 -26.98 6.27 1.74
N ALA A 70 -26.26 6.65 2.80
CA ALA A 70 -24.86 6.25 2.96
C ALA A 70 -24.45 5.87 4.38
N GLY A 71 -25.34 5.29 5.20
CA GLY A 71 -24.97 4.56 6.43
C GLY A 71 -23.82 5.18 7.25
N GLY A 72 -23.99 6.42 7.75
CA GLY A 72 -23.03 7.06 8.65
C GLY A 72 -21.71 7.52 8.01
N LYS A 73 -20.84 8.16 8.81
CA LYS A 73 -19.55 8.78 8.43
C LYS A 73 -18.49 7.81 7.84
N GLU A 74 -18.90 6.72 7.23
CA GLU A 74 -18.03 5.65 6.75
C GLU A 74 -17.98 5.62 5.22
N ILE A 75 -16.78 5.46 4.66
CA ILE A 75 -16.56 5.11 3.27
C ILE A 75 -17.06 3.67 3.06
N GLN A 76 -17.96 3.47 2.09
CA GLN A 76 -18.50 2.17 1.71
C GLN A 76 -17.82 1.65 0.44
N PRO A 77 -17.92 0.34 0.13
CA PRO A 77 -17.31 -0.24 -1.07
C PRO A 77 -17.66 0.49 -2.37
N ARG A 78 -18.90 0.99 -2.49
CA ARG A 78 -19.33 1.74 -3.68
C ARG A 78 -18.48 2.99 -3.92
N GLN A 79 -18.10 3.74 -2.88
CA GLN A 79 -17.28 4.93 -3.05
C GLN A 79 -15.84 4.56 -3.43
N VAL A 80 -15.32 3.42 -2.95
CA VAL A 80 -14.03 2.88 -3.40
C VAL A 80 -14.09 2.52 -4.88
N ASP A 81 -15.12 1.79 -5.30
CA ASP A 81 -15.32 1.42 -6.70
C ASP A 81 -15.45 2.64 -7.61
N ASP A 82 -16.23 3.64 -7.20
CA ASP A 82 -16.46 4.85 -7.97
C ASP A 82 -15.20 5.74 -8.04
N ALA A 83 -14.42 5.82 -6.96
CA ALA A 83 -13.12 6.48 -6.97
C ALA A 83 -12.18 5.84 -8.00
N ILE A 84 -12.06 4.51 -7.98
CA ILE A 84 -11.25 3.76 -8.95
C ILE A 84 -11.77 3.98 -10.38
N ARG A 85 -13.09 3.97 -10.59
CA ARG A 85 -13.71 4.17 -11.92
C ARG A 85 -13.56 5.59 -12.46
N SER A 86 -13.43 6.59 -11.60
CA SER A 86 -13.28 7.98 -12.01
C SER A 86 -11.91 8.24 -12.65
N ASP A 87 -10.89 7.51 -12.23
CA ASP A 87 -9.51 7.66 -12.71
C ASP A 87 -9.18 6.63 -13.81
N ASN A 88 -8.51 7.07 -14.89
CA ASN A 88 -8.17 6.16 -16.00
C ASN A 88 -7.04 5.17 -15.65
N ASP A 89 -6.08 5.61 -14.85
CA ASP A 89 -4.92 4.81 -14.45
C ASP A 89 -5.35 3.77 -13.41
N LEU A 90 -6.16 4.16 -12.41
CA LEU A 90 -6.76 3.24 -11.44
C LEU A 90 -7.70 2.24 -12.12
N ARG A 91 -8.49 2.66 -13.13
CA ARG A 91 -9.31 1.73 -13.93
C ARG A 91 -8.47 0.68 -14.65
N ARG A 92 -7.32 1.05 -15.21
CA ARG A 92 -6.42 0.10 -15.89
C ARG A 92 -5.83 -0.88 -14.90
N LEU A 93 -5.40 -0.41 -13.74
CA LEU A 93 -4.96 -1.28 -12.64
C LEU A 93 -6.07 -2.23 -12.20
N LEU A 94 -7.30 -1.74 -12.03
CA LEU A 94 -8.46 -2.57 -11.69
C LEU A 94 -8.77 -3.58 -12.79
N ALA A 95 -8.68 -3.20 -14.06
CA ALA A 95 -8.89 -4.13 -15.17
C ALA A 95 -7.82 -5.23 -15.18
N ALA A 96 -6.55 -4.88 -14.93
CA ALA A 96 -5.47 -5.86 -14.78
C ALA A 96 -5.76 -6.82 -13.59
N TRP A 97 -6.22 -6.28 -12.46
CA TRP A 97 -6.68 -7.08 -11.31
C TRP A 97 -7.78 -8.07 -11.66
N LEU A 98 -8.81 -7.62 -12.36
CA LEU A 98 -9.95 -8.47 -12.72
C LEU A 98 -9.58 -9.54 -13.76
N LEU A 99 -8.67 -9.24 -14.68
CA LEU A 99 -8.24 -10.19 -15.71
C LEU A 99 -7.38 -11.32 -15.13
N GLU A 100 -6.52 -11.03 -14.15
CA GLU A 100 -5.72 -12.06 -13.49
C GLU A 100 -6.50 -12.85 -12.44
N ARG A 101 -7.53 -12.24 -11.82
CA ARG A 101 -8.48 -12.94 -10.96
C ARG A 101 -9.63 -13.61 -11.71
N ALA A 102 -9.71 -13.49 -13.04
CA ALA A 102 -10.76 -14.16 -13.82
C ALA A 102 -10.59 -15.67 -13.57
N PRO A 103 -11.51 -16.31 -12.81
CA PRO A 103 -11.41 -17.73 -12.62
C PRO A 103 -11.60 -18.35 -14.00
N ALA A 104 -10.66 -19.19 -14.43
CA ALA A 104 -11.04 -20.25 -15.34
C ALA A 104 -12.11 -21.05 -14.58
N THR A 105 -13.38 -20.71 -14.81
CA THR A 105 -14.61 -21.22 -14.15
C THR A 105 -14.98 -20.64 -12.77
N GLY A 106 -15.96 -19.73 -12.78
CA GLY A 106 -17.02 -19.51 -11.79
C GLY A 106 -16.80 -19.90 -10.32
N THR A 107 -15.77 -19.36 -9.67
CA THR A 107 -15.57 -19.53 -8.22
C THR A 107 -15.49 -18.15 -7.57
N GLU A 108 -16.25 -17.95 -6.50
CA GLU A 108 -16.27 -16.72 -5.68
C GLU A 108 -14.86 -16.19 -5.38
N PRO A 109 -14.70 -14.86 -5.20
CA PRO A 109 -13.43 -14.27 -4.78
C PRO A 109 -13.03 -14.81 -3.41
N GLN A 110 -12.19 -15.85 -3.40
CA GLN A 110 -11.59 -16.32 -2.16
C GLN A 110 -10.70 -15.23 -1.55
N PRO A 111 -10.70 -15.08 -0.22
CA PRO A 111 -9.78 -14.19 0.47
C PRO A 111 -8.36 -14.69 0.25
N VAL A 112 -7.47 -13.76 -0.09
CA VAL A 112 -6.03 -14.00 -0.25
C VAL A 112 -5.43 -14.48 1.08
N SER A 113 -5.25 -15.80 1.21
CA SER A 113 -4.96 -16.50 2.46
C SER A 113 -3.49 -16.52 2.91
N SER A 114 -2.70 -15.51 2.55
CA SER A 114 -1.28 -15.46 2.93
C SER A 114 -0.78 -14.13 3.49
N THR A 115 -1.64 -13.11 3.60
CA THR A 115 -1.31 -11.91 4.38
C THR A 115 -1.81 -12.10 5.82
N PRO A 116 -1.00 -11.85 6.87
CA PRO A 116 -1.49 -11.96 8.25
C PRO A 116 -2.75 -11.12 8.40
N ASP A 117 -3.86 -11.79 8.72
CA ASP A 117 -5.19 -11.20 8.85
C ASP A 117 -5.09 -9.93 9.72
N GLY A 118 -5.36 -8.77 9.11
CA GLY A 118 -5.35 -7.47 9.77
C GLY A 118 -4.16 -6.55 9.45
N ALA A 119 -3.03 -7.04 8.94
CA ALA A 119 -1.87 -6.18 8.67
C ALA A 119 -2.15 -5.14 7.57
N LEU A 120 -2.81 -5.55 6.48
CA LEU A 120 -3.21 -4.62 5.41
C LEU A 120 -4.36 -3.71 5.85
N GLY A 121 -5.27 -4.23 6.69
CA GLY A 121 -6.34 -3.43 7.30
C GLY A 121 -5.78 -2.28 8.14
N GLY A 122 -4.80 -2.57 8.99
CA GLY A 122 -4.10 -1.55 9.78
C GLY A 122 -3.28 -0.57 8.92
N ALA A 123 -2.73 -1.02 7.78
CA ALA A 123 -2.10 -0.11 6.83
C ALA A 123 -3.11 0.88 6.22
N ILE A 124 -4.30 0.39 5.83
CA ILE A 124 -5.39 1.23 5.32
C ILE A 124 -5.82 2.25 6.38
N ASP A 125 -5.96 1.84 7.64
CA ASP A 125 -6.30 2.75 8.73
C ASP A 125 -5.24 3.84 8.90
N ARG A 126 -3.95 3.48 8.87
CA ARG A 126 -2.85 4.46 8.97
C ARG A 126 -2.82 5.43 7.80
N ILE A 127 -3.11 4.97 6.58
CA ILE A 127 -3.23 5.85 5.40
C ILE A 127 -4.44 6.78 5.56
N MET A 128 -5.57 6.24 6.04
CA MET A 128 -6.78 7.03 6.28
C MET A 128 -6.56 8.10 7.35
N SER A 129 -5.87 7.78 8.45
CA SER A 129 -5.54 8.76 9.50
C SER A 129 -4.65 9.90 8.99
N ALA A 130 -3.85 9.66 7.95
CA ALA A 130 -3.07 10.72 7.31
C ALA A 130 -3.95 11.65 6.44
N LEU A 131 -5.06 11.14 5.91
CA LEU A 131 -6.01 11.90 5.07
C LEU A 131 -7.08 12.63 5.91
N SER A 132 -7.63 11.98 6.94
CA SER A 132 -8.63 12.53 7.87
C SER A 132 -8.12 12.41 9.32
N PRO A 133 -7.20 13.31 9.74
CA PRO A 133 -6.64 13.27 11.09
C PRO A 133 -7.66 13.61 12.19
N ASP A 134 -8.78 14.21 11.82
CA ASP A 134 -9.91 14.52 12.70
C ASP A 134 -10.91 13.36 12.85
N GLU A 135 -10.66 12.23 12.17
CA GLU A 135 -11.54 11.06 12.13
C GLU A 135 -12.99 11.40 11.75
N SER A 136 -13.17 12.47 10.96
CA SER A 136 -14.49 12.91 10.50
C SER A 136 -15.14 11.91 9.56
N VAL A 137 -14.34 11.12 8.86
CA VAL A 137 -14.76 10.00 8.02
C VAL A 137 -13.87 8.79 8.32
N THR A 138 -14.48 7.62 8.46
CA THR A 138 -13.79 6.34 8.65
C THR A 138 -14.01 5.41 7.46
N VAL A 139 -13.33 4.25 7.44
CA VAL A 139 -13.51 3.23 6.40
C VAL A 139 -14.35 2.08 6.96
N SER A 140 -15.46 1.73 6.31
CA SER A 140 -16.28 0.60 6.75
C SER A 140 -15.49 -0.72 6.64
N ALA A 141 -15.85 -1.72 7.46
CA ALA A 141 -15.17 -3.02 7.45
C ALA A 141 -15.20 -3.69 6.05
N SER A 142 -16.32 -3.55 5.33
CA SER A 142 -16.46 -4.06 3.97
C SER A 142 -15.55 -3.31 2.98
N ALA A 143 -15.49 -1.97 3.06
CA ALA A 143 -14.60 -1.19 2.20
C ALA A 143 -13.13 -1.51 2.48
N LYS A 144 -12.76 -1.68 3.76
CA LYS A 144 -11.42 -2.09 4.18
C LYS A 144 -11.03 -3.45 3.62
N SER A 145 -11.95 -4.41 3.60
CA SER A 145 -11.72 -5.73 2.99
C SER A 145 -11.42 -5.63 1.48
N VAL A 146 -12.20 -4.80 0.76
CA VAL A 146 -11.97 -4.55 -0.68
C VAL A 146 -10.60 -3.91 -0.92
N LEU A 147 -10.28 -2.84 -0.18
CA LEU A 147 -9.00 -2.14 -0.27
C LEU A 147 -7.81 -3.05 0.09
N ALA A 148 -7.96 -3.92 1.09
CA ALA A 148 -6.92 -4.87 1.48
C ALA A 148 -6.69 -5.91 0.39
N GLY A 149 -7.76 -6.42 -0.23
CA GLY A 149 -7.66 -7.34 -1.36
C GLY A 149 -6.98 -6.71 -2.58
N LEU A 150 -7.28 -5.43 -2.86
CA LEU A 150 -6.61 -4.69 -3.94
C LEU A 150 -5.13 -4.47 -3.63
N LEU A 151 -4.80 -4.01 -2.42
CA LEU A 151 -3.43 -3.75 -2.00
C LEU A 151 -2.57 -5.03 -2.03
N ALA A 152 -3.10 -6.17 -1.57
CA ALA A 152 -2.41 -7.46 -1.64
C ALA A 152 -2.02 -7.82 -3.09
N LEU A 153 -2.93 -7.62 -4.03
CA LEU A 153 -2.63 -7.88 -5.44
C LEU A 153 -1.62 -6.88 -6.00
N LEU A 154 -1.76 -5.58 -5.69
CA LEU A 154 -0.79 -4.59 -6.15
C LEU A 154 0.63 -4.91 -5.63
N ILE A 155 0.75 -5.40 -4.39
CA ILE A 155 2.02 -5.92 -3.85
C ILE A 155 2.54 -7.06 -4.71
N GLU A 156 1.72 -8.08 -4.97
CA GLU A 156 2.12 -9.23 -5.78
C GLU A 156 2.59 -8.83 -7.19
N GLN A 157 1.82 -8.00 -7.88
CA GLN A 157 2.13 -7.52 -9.22
C GLN A 157 3.41 -6.69 -9.26
N LEU A 158 3.56 -5.76 -8.32
CA LEU A 158 4.75 -4.92 -8.23
C LEU A 158 6.00 -5.75 -7.98
N MET A 159 5.93 -6.70 -7.04
CA MET A 159 7.07 -7.55 -6.71
C MET A 159 7.41 -8.51 -7.84
N HIS A 160 6.42 -9.06 -8.54
CA HIS A 160 6.63 -9.87 -9.73
C HIS A 160 7.32 -9.06 -10.85
N ALA A 161 6.82 -7.87 -11.16
CA ALA A 161 7.41 -7.01 -12.17
C ALA A 161 8.86 -6.59 -11.82
N ALA A 162 9.12 -6.24 -10.55
CA ALA A 162 10.46 -5.90 -10.08
C ALA A 162 11.42 -7.11 -10.14
N ASP A 163 10.93 -8.32 -9.83
CA ASP A 163 11.70 -9.56 -9.94
C ASP A 163 12.12 -9.85 -11.40
N VAL A 164 11.18 -9.68 -12.34
CA VAL A 164 11.44 -9.81 -13.78
C VAL A 164 12.49 -8.80 -14.24
N LEU A 165 12.40 -7.54 -13.82
CA LEU A 165 13.36 -6.48 -14.18
C LEU A 165 14.76 -6.78 -13.63
N SER A 166 14.87 -7.12 -12.35
CA SER A 166 16.12 -7.55 -11.73
C SER A 166 16.74 -8.78 -12.43
N THR A 167 15.90 -9.70 -12.92
CA THR A 167 16.38 -10.89 -13.66
C THR A 167 16.99 -10.52 -15.01
N ARG A 168 16.43 -9.53 -15.71
CA ARG A 168 16.96 -9.09 -17.02
C ARG A 168 18.38 -8.54 -16.93
N ILE A 169 18.77 -8.01 -15.77
CA ILE A 169 20.14 -7.55 -15.49
C ILE A 169 20.98 -8.60 -14.74
N SER A 170 20.52 -9.84 -14.66
CA SER A 170 21.18 -10.97 -13.98
C SER A 170 21.47 -10.73 -12.50
N SER A 171 20.64 -9.92 -11.81
CA SER A 171 20.76 -9.67 -10.38
C SER A 171 19.92 -10.66 -9.56
N ASN A 172 20.49 -11.10 -8.44
CA ASN A 172 19.78 -11.86 -7.39
C ASN A 172 19.25 -10.94 -6.26
N VAL A 173 19.40 -9.63 -6.43
CA VAL A 173 18.92 -8.59 -5.52
C VAL A 173 17.95 -7.69 -6.29
N ILE A 174 16.79 -7.43 -5.70
CA ILE A 174 15.87 -6.41 -6.20
C ILE A 174 16.26 -5.07 -5.57
N HIS A 175 16.63 -4.11 -6.42
CA HIS A 175 17.01 -2.76 -6.04
C HIS A 175 15.85 -1.77 -6.18
N ALA A 176 16.02 -0.56 -5.66
CA ALA A 176 14.97 0.46 -5.69
C ALA A 176 14.63 0.87 -7.12
N GLU A 177 15.61 0.84 -8.01
CA GLU A 177 15.48 1.13 -9.44
C GLU A 177 14.60 0.10 -10.15
N ASP A 178 14.68 -1.19 -9.77
CA ASP A 178 13.81 -2.25 -10.31
C ASP A 178 12.34 -2.00 -9.91
N VAL A 179 12.12 -1.63 -8.64
CA VAL A 179 10.78 -1.29 -8.14
C VAL A 179 10.24 -0.02 -8.80
N ARG A 180 11.07 1.02 -8.93
CA ARG A 180 10.70 2.27 -9.61
C ARG A 180 10.30 2.01 -11.06
N ALA A 181 11.10 1.21 -11.78
CA ALA A 181 10.79 0.83 -13.15
C ALA A 181 9.52 -0.02 -13.25
N ALA A 182 9.28 -0.94 -12.30
CA ALA A 182 8.03 -1.71 -12.23
C ALA A 182 6.80 -0.80 -12.04
N VAL A 183 6.88 0.17 -11.12
CA VAL A 183 5.82 1.18 -10.93
C VAL A 183 5.57 1.98 -12.22
N GLN A 184 6.62 2.37 -12.94
CA GLN A 184 6.49 3.09 -14.20
C GLN A 184 5.88 2.25 -15.34
N MET A 185 5.95 0.92 -15.25
CA MET A 185 5.28 0.00 -16.17
C MET A 185 3.81 -0.21 -15.81
N MET A 186 3.48 -0.23 -14.52
CA MET A 186 2.12 -0.46 -14.01
C MET A 186 1.23 0.78 -14.08
N LEU A 187 1.81 1.96 -13.86
CA LEU A 187 1.10 3.24 -13.80
C LEU A 187 1.34 4.05 -15.05
N THR A 188 0.36 4.89 -15.42
CA THR A 188 0.52 5.91 -16.45
C THR A 188 0.19 7.31 -15.91
N GLY A 189 0.22 8.32 -16.77
CA GLY A 189 -0.30 9.65 -16.45
C GLY A 189 0.33 10.34 -15.25
N GLU A 190 -0.51 11.04 -14.49
CA GLU A 190 -0.17 11.79 -13.28
C GLU A 190 0.09 10.87 -12.09
N LEU A 191 -0.67 9.77 -11.98
CA LEU A 191 -0.50 8.78 -10.91
C LEU A 191 0.91 8.18 -10.93
N ARG A 192 1.46 7.90 -12.12
CA ARG A 192 2.85 7.49 -12.28
C ARG A 192 3.83 8.54 -11.77
N GLN A 193 3.62 9.81 -12.10
CA GLN A 193 4.53 10.90 -11.69
C GLN A 193 4.51 11.10 -10.18
N LEU A 194 3.33 11.01 -9.57
CA LEU A 194 3.16 11.11 -8.13
C LEU A 194 3.86 9.96 -7.41
N ALA A 195 3.61 8.72 -7.84
CA ALA A 195 4.27 7.55 -7.26
C ALA A 195 5.80 7.61 -7.42
N ASP A 196 6.29 8.02 -8.59
CA ASP A 196 7.73 8.17 -8.88
C ASP A 196 8.40 9.22 -7.98
N ARG A 197 7.69 10.32 -7.68
CA ARG A 197 8.12 11.36 -6.73
C ARG A 197 8.20 10.82 -5.30
N GLU A 198 7.18 10.11 -4.84
CA GLU A 198 7.16 9.55 -3.48
C GLU A 198 8.23 8.45 -3.31
N ILE A 199 8.47 7.63 -4.34
CA ILE A 199 9.59 6.68 -4.36
C ILE A 199 10.93 7.40 -4.27
N SER A 200 11.12 8.46 -5.06
CA SER A 200 12.36 9.25 -5.04
C SER A 200 12.62 9.84 -3.65
N ARG A 201 11.57 10.37 -3.00
CA ARG A 201 11.64 10.91 -1.64
C ARG A 201 11.97 9.84 -0.59
N ALA A 202 11.38 8.66 -0.69
CA ALA A 202 11.58 7.56 0.26
C ALA A 202 12.96 6.86 0.12
N THR A 203 13.64 7.07 -1.01
CA THR A 203 14.89 6.37 -1.37
C THR A 203 16.13 7.27 -1.38
N ALA A 204 15.94 8.59 -1.34
CA ALA A 204 16.99 9.59 -1.08
C ALA A 204 17.78 9.24 0.19
#